data_AF-A0A536UI30-F1
#
_entry.id   AF-A0A536UI30-F1
#
_cell.length_a   1.000
_cell.length_b   1.000
_cell.length_c   1.000
_cell.angle_alpha   90.00
_cell.angle_beta   90.00
_cell.angle_gamma   90.00
#
_symmetry.space_group_name_H-M   'P 1'
#
loop_
_entity.id
_entity.type
_entity.pdbx_description
1 polymer ?
#
loop_
_entity_poly.entity_id
_entity_poly.type
_entity_poly.pdbx_seq_one_letter_code
_entity_poly.pdbx_strand_id
1 'polypeptide(L)'
;MNRNSQVGAPALNPPIEIAFPDLAPYAAGNKGTPYVWTFTNVRPGPHVLIQALTHGNEVCGAIAIDWLLREKIRPARGTLTLVFAN
;
A
#
# COMPACT_ATOMS: atom_id res chain seq x y z
N MET A 1 16.67 -14.02 -45.04
CA MET A 1 15.63 -14.34 -44.05
C MET A 1 16.24 -15.24 -42.98
N ASN A 2 16.64 -14.72 -41.82
CA ASN A 2 16.63 -15.49 -40.57
C ASN A 2 16.66 -14.52 -39.39
N ARG A 3 15.66 -14.68 -38.52
CA ARG A 3 15.28 -13.79 -37.43
C ARG A 3 16.30 -13.89 -36.29
N ASN A 4 17.02 -12.79 -36.02
CA ASN A 4 17.58 -12.56 -34.68
C ASN A 4 16.41 -12.37 -33.72
N SER A 5 15.92 -13.47 -33.14
CA SER A 5 15.12 -13.46 -31.92
C SER A 5 16.01 -12.94 -30.80
N GLN A 6 15.88 -11.65 -30.51
CA GLN A 6 16.38 -11.03 -29.28
C GLN A 6 15.87 -11.87 -28.10
N VAL A 7 16.78 -12.57 -27.43
CA VAL A 7 16.54 -13.08 -26.09
C VAL A 7 16.48 -11.85 -25.20
N GLY A 8 15.27 -11.43 -24.82
CA GLY A 8 15.08 -10.32 -23.90
C GLY A 8 15.82 -10.64 -22.61
N ALA A 9 16.77 -9.78 -22.23
CA ALA A 9 17.42 -9.86 -20.93
C ALA A 9 16.34 -9.99 -19.84
N PRO A 10 16.53 -10.84 -18.81
CA PRO A 10 15.58 -10.88 -17.70
C PRO A 10 15.45 -9.47 -17.15
N ALA A 11 14.22 -9.01 -16.94
CA ALA A 11 13.97 -7.72 -16.31
C ALA A 11 14.64 -7.76 -14.93
N LEU A 12 15.79 -7.08 -14.80
CA LEU A 12 16.49 -6.98 -13.54
C LEU A 12 15.68 -6.03 -12.67
N ASN A 13 14.93 -6.56 -11.71
CA ASN A 13 14.37 -5.73 -10.65
C ASN A 13 15.54 -5.24 -9.78
N PRO A 14 15.74 -3.92 -9.65
CA PRO A 14 16.75 -3.40 -8.75
C PRO A 14 16.49 -3.91 -7.32
N PRO A 15 17.53 -4.16 -6.52
CA PRO A 15 17.36 -4.61 -5.15
C PRO A 15 16.62 -3.55 -4.32
N ILE A 16 15.80 -4.00 -3.38
CA ILE A 16 15.18 -3.12 -2.39
C ILE A 16 16.22 -2.84 -1.31
N GLU A 17 16.68 -1.60 -1.23
CA GLU A 17 17.73 -1.18 -0.28
C GLU A 17 17.16 -0.73 1.08
N ILE A 18 15.84 -0.70 1.22
CA ILE A 18 15.13 -0.23 2.41
C ILE A 18 14.32 -1.38 3.01
N ALA A 19 14.39 -1.55 4.33
CA ALA A 19 13.62 -2.56 5.04
C ALA A 19 12.11 -2.28 4.99
N PHE A 20 11.31 -3.34 4.90
CA PHE A 20 9.86 -3.22 5.07
C PHE A 20 9.50 -2.98 6.54
N PRO A 21 8.46 -2.18 6.83
CA PRO A 21 7.89 -2.11 8.16
C PRO A 21 7.24 -3.45 8.54
N ASP A 22 7.14 -3.73 9.84
CA ASP A 22 6.32 -4.85 10.32
C ASP A 22 4.83 -4.53 10.14
N LEU A 23 4.15 -5.32 9.30
CA LEU A 23 2.74 -5.13 8.99
C LEU A 23 1.81 -6.05 9.81
N ALA A 24 2.35 -7.01 10.55
CA ALA A 24 1.55 -7.94 11.35
C ALA A 24 0.55 -7.25 12.29
N PRO A 25 0.87 -6.10 12.93
CA PRO A 25 -0.09 -5.36 13.76
C PRO A 25 -1.34 -4.88 13.01
N TYR A 26 -1.27 -4.73 11.68
CA TYR A 26 -2.37 -4.22 10.86
C TYR A 26 -3.25 -5.31 10.26
N ALA A 27 -2.91 -6.59 10.46
CA ALA A 27 -3.55 -7.74 9.85
C ALA A 27 -5.06 -7.81 10.10
N ALA A 28 -5.51 -7.44 11.31
CA ALA A 28 -6.93 -7.53 11.66
C ALA A 28 -7.83 -6.58 10.85
N GLY A 29 -7.29 -5.46 10.35
CA GLY A 29 -8.10 -4.36 9.86
C GLY A 29 -9.05 -3.81 10.93
N ASN A 30 -10.04 -3.00 10.53
CA ASN A 30 -11.03 -2.45 11.47
C ASN A 30 -12.50 -2.59 11.04
N LYS A 31 -12.77 -3.19 9.88
CA LYS A 31 -14.13 -3.42 9.34
C LYS A 31 -14.33 -4.80 8.72
N GLY A 32 -13.56 -5.79 9.18
CA GLY A 32 -13.72 -7.19 8.77
C GLY A 32 -12.96 -7.62 7.52
N THR A 33 -12.29 -6.68 6.83
CA THR A 33 -11.34 -7.01 5.75
C THR A 33 -9.90 -6.91 6.29
N PRO A 34 -9.10 -7.99 6.25
CA PRO A 34 -7.72 -7.97 6.69
C PRO A 34 -6.90 -6.87 6.00
N TYR A 35 -5.98 -6.25 6.74
CA TYR A 35 -5.10 -5.17 6.27
C TYR A 35 -5.80 -3.92 5.69
N VAL A 36 -7.13 -3.81 5.83
CA VAL A 36 -7.91 -2.64 5.42
C VAL A 36 -8.34 -1.86 6.65
N TRP A 37 -7.93 -0.60 6.70
CA TRP A 37 -8.25 0.32 7.78
C TRP A 37 -9.06 1.50 7.24
N THR A 38 -10.31 1.64 7.67
CA THR A 38 -11.20 2.71 7.23
C THR A 38 -11.63 3.59 8.40
N PHE A 39 -11.40 4.89 8.27
CA PHE A 39 -11.80 5.92 9.24
C PHE A 39 -12.79 6.88 8.60
N THR A 40 -13.86 7.23 9.31
CA THR A 40 -14.93 8.11 8.82
C THR A 40 -15.07 9.32 9.72
N ASN A 41 -15.37 10.49 9.14
CA ASN A 41 -15.72 11.71 9.83
C ASN A 41 -17.21 12.03 9.62
N VAL A 42 -17.85 12.65 10.62
CA VAL A 42 -19.27 13.07 10.54
C VAL A 42 -19.49 14.18 9.51
N ARG A 43 -18.47 15.00 9.22
CA ARG A 43 -18.56 16.05 8.20
C ARG A 43 -18.56 15.41 6.81
N PRO A 44 -19.56 15.66 5.95
CA PRO A 44 -19.59 15.14 4.59
C PRO A 44 -18.34 15.52 3.79
N GLY A 45 -17.86 14.61 2.96
CA GLY A 45 -16.65 14.79 2.17
C GLY A 45 -16.33 13.60 1.29
N PRO A 46 -15.24 13.65 0.52
CA PRO A 46 -14.84 12.57 -0.36
C PRO A 46 -14.46 11.30 0.42
N HIS A 47 -14.52 10.17 -0.26
CA HIS A 47 -13.87 8.94 0.19
C HIS A 47 -12.54 8.81 -0.54
N VAL A 48 -11.44 8.86 0.22
CA VAL A 48 -10.07 8.69 -0.30
C VAL A 48 -9.54 7.32 0.07
N LEU A 49 -8.98 6.63 -0.91
CA LEU A 49 -8.24 5.39 -0.74
C LEU A 49 -6.74 5.65 -0.96
N ILE A 50 -5.90 5.15 -0.06
CA ILE A 50 -4.45 5.06 -0.25
C ILE A 50 -4.09 3.57 -0.17
N GLN A 51 -3.49 3.05 -1.24
CA GLN A 51 -3.11 1.65 -1.37
C GLN A 51 -1.60 1.55 -1.62
N ALA A 52 -0.98 0.53 -1.04
CA ALA A 52 0.40 0.15 -1.30
C ALA A 52 0.56 -1.36 -1.52
N LEU A 53 1.71 -1.75 -2.06
CA LEU A 53 2.16 -3.14 -2.24
C LEU A 53 1.40 -3.93 -3.30
N THR A 54 0.91 -3.28 -4.37
CA THR A 54 0.24 -3.97 -5.48
C THR A 54 1.16 -5.00 -6.15
N HIS A 55 2.47 -4.70 -6.22
CA HIS A 55 3.49 -5.63 -6.74
C HIS A 55 4.40 -6.22 -5.65
N GLY A 56 4.08 -6.00 -4.36
CA GLY A 56 4.84 -6.47 -3.21
C GLY A 56 6.21 -5.83 -2.95
N ASN A 57 6.94 -5.40 -3.99
CA ASN A 57 8.24 -4.73 -3.89
C ASN A 57 8.18 -3.21 -3.71
N GLU A 58 6.98 -2.64 -3.58
CA GLU A 58 6.71 -1.20 -3.52
C GLU A 58 6.81 -0.64 -2.09
N VAL A 59 8.01 -0.75 -1.50
CA VAL A 59 8.27 -0.49 -0.06
C VAL A 59 7.88 0.90 0.42
N CYS A 60 8.05 1.93 -0.41
CA CYS A 60 7.79 3.32 -0.02
C CYS A 60 6.31 3.56 0.35
N GLY A 61 5.38 2.93 -0.36
CA GLY A 61 3.95 3.01 -0.04
C GLY A 61 3.63 2.33 1.30
N ALA A 62 4.27 1.20 1.59
CA ALA A 62 4.08 0.53 2.87
C ALA A 62 4.59 1.35 4.05
N ILE A 63 5.75 1.99 3.90
CA ILE A 63 6.30 2.92 4.91
C ILE A 63 5.34 4.09 5.15
N ALA A 64 4.79 4.67 4.09
CA ALA A 64 3.86 5.79 4.22
C ALA A 64 2.58 5.38 4.96
N ILE A 65 1.98 4.24 4.61
CA ILE A 65 0.76 3.76 5.28
C ILE A 65 1.03 3.35 6.73
N ASP A 66 2.14 2.68 7.02
CA ASP A 66 2.58 2.39 8.40
C ASP A 66 2.63 3.67 9.25
N TRP A 67 3.29 4.70 8.73
CA TRP A 67 3.38 5.99 9.42
C TRP A 67 2.00 6.62 9.67
N LEU A 68 1.12 6.64 8.66
CA LEU A 68 -0.25 7.18 8.81
C LEU A 68 -1.05 6.44 9.90
N LEU A 69 -0.90 5.12 10.00
CA LEU A 69 -1.57 4.29 11.01
C LEU A 69 -0.99 4.53 12.41
N ARG A 70 0.35 4.59 12.55
CA ARG A 70 1.04 4.85 13.82
C ARG A 70 0.72 6.21 14.40
N GLU A 71 0.69 7.24 13.55
CA GLU A 71 0.31 8.60 13.93
C GLU A 71 -1.21 8.79 14.07
N LYS A 72 -1.99 7.72 13.88
CA LYS A 72 -3.45 7.71 14.03
C LYS A 72 -4.13 8.82 13.21
N ILE A 73 -3.65 9.05 11.98
CA ILE A 73 -4.21 10.06 11.08
C ILE A 73 -5.71 9.79 10.85
N ARG A 74 -6.51 10.86 10.82
CA ARG A 74 -7.95 10.82 10.58
C ARG A 74 -8.34 11.82 9.48
N PRO A 75 -9.38 11.52 8.67
CA PRO A 75 -9.85 12.45 7.67
C PRO A 75 -10.49 13.69 8.33
N ALA A 76 -10.19 14.88 7.81
CA ALA A 76 -10.83 16.13 8.24
C ALA A 76 -12.32 16.21 7.85
N ARG A 77 -12.71 15.49 6.78
CA ARG A 77 -14.09 15.28 6.30
C ARG A 77 -14.16 14.00 5.46
N GLY A 78 -15.33 13.39 5.35
CA GLY A 78 -15.53 12.18 4.55
C GLY A 78 -14.86 10.94 5.15
N THR A 79 -14.28 10.09 4.30
CA THR A 79 -13.72 8.78 4.69
C THR A 79 -12.30 8.62 4.15
N LEU A 80 -11.41 8.06 4.96
CA LEU A 80 -10.07 7.64 4.57
C LEU A 80 -9.97 6.12 4.73
N THR A 81 -9.59 5.43 3.67
CA THR A 81 -9.25 4.00 3.69
C THR A 81 -7.77 3.83 3.35
N LEU A 82 -7.07 3.06 4.17
CA LEU A 82 -5.67 2.70 4.02
C LEU A 82 -5.57 1.18 3.81
N VAL A 83 -4.80 0.75 2.81
CA VAL A 83 -4.74 -0.67 2.38
C VAL A 83 -3.33 -1.10 2.05
N PHE A 84 -2.93 -2.25 2.59
CA PHE A 84 -1.82 -3.05 2.07
C PHE A 84 -2.42 -4.17 1.19
N ALA A 85 -2.16 -4.14 -0.12
CA ALA A 85 -2.84 -4.98 -1.12
C ALA A 85 -1.86 -5.83 -1.96
N ASN A 86 -1.06 -6.66 -1.28
CA ASN A 86 -0.19 -7.66 -1.91
C ASN A 86 -0.82 -9.05 -1.85
#